data_AF-A0A249SSV6-F1
#
_entry.id   AF-A0A249SSV6-F1
#
_cell.length_a   1.000
_cell.length_b   1.000
_cell.length_c   1.000
_cell.angle_alpha   90.00
_cell.angle_beta   90.00
_cell.angle_gamma   90.00
#
_symmetry.space_group_name_H-M   'P 1'
#
loop_
_entity.id
_entity.type
_entity.pdbx_description
1 polymer ?
#
loop_
_entity_poly.entity_id
_entity_poly.type
_entity_poly.pdbx_seq_one_letter_code
_entity_poly.pdbx_strand_id
1 'polypeptide(L)'
;MGTITWRMEFRKYFSEKSYEQVKQALTGIKPPDDIYAISFWKDNIDDDLRKPLIQVGFNTLSQVAATRNRQCSEQEAKWNFAYWLQNELTVIGGEDETLSRWLQQTPYYYSDDDEEDAIGNDDLFESTQSKGNALQQMFMEEIISITHKLKEQQIFTSCLGKEVPVIIHELEYYELPVSWTQSANPPELIAGFLSWYHHCCK
;
A
#
# COMPACT_ATOMS: atom_id res chain seq x y z
N MET A 1 4.82 -17.81 30.57
CA MET A 1 3.72 -17.74 29.60
C MET A 1 3.03 -16.38 29.71
N GLY A 2 3.63 -15.32 29.14
CA GLY A 2 3.10 -13.95 29.27
C GLY A 2 3.56 -12.97 28.20
N THR A 3 4.24 -13.44 27.14
CA THR A 3 4.86 -12.61 26.11
C THR A 3 4.03 -12.49 24.83
N ILE A 4 3.07 -13.39 24.60
CA ILE A 4 2.27 -13.42 23.36
C ILE A 4 1.17 -12.33 23.39
N THR A 5 0.60 -12.04 24.56
CA THR A 5 -0.54 -11.14 24.70
C THR A 5 -0.20 -9.70 24.32
N TRP A 6 0.96 -9.19 24.73
CA TRP A 6 1.41 -7.81 24.43
C TRP A 6 1.78 -7.59 22.95
N ARG A 7 2.32 -8.62 22.27
CA ARG A 7 2.70 -8.52 20.85
C ARG A 7 1.52 -8.34 19.90
N MET A 8 0.36 -8.89 20.28
CA MET A 8 -0.85 -8.79 19.47
C MET A 8 -1.55 -7.44 19.61
N GLU A 9 -1.32 -6.69 20.70
CA GLU A 9 -2.04 -5.44 20.96
C GLU A 9 -1.63 -4.31 20.03
N PHE A 10 -0.33 -4.09 19.79
CA PHE A 10 0.11 -3.01 18.91
C PHE A 10 -0.22 -3.26 17.44
N ARG A 11 -0.09 -4.50 16.96
CA ARG A 11 -0.53 -4.88 15.60
C ARG A 11 -2.02 -4.61 15.42
N LYS A 12 -2.84 -5.09 16.35
CA LYS A 12 -4.29 -4.91 16.31
C LYS A 12 -4.66 -3.43 16.38
N TYR A 13 -4.03 -2.67 17.27
CA TYR A 13 -4.27 -1.25 17.42
C TYR A 13 -3.89 -0.47 16.15
N PHE A 14 -2.72 -0.76 15.57
CA PHE A 14 -2.31 -0.20 14.28
C PHE A 14 -3.33 -0.51 13.19
N SER A 15 -3.79 -1.76 13.11
CA SER A 15 -4.81 -2.19 12.14
C SER A 15 -6.13 -1.44 12.28
N GLU A 16 -6.66 -1.36 13.50
CA GLU A 16 -7.94 -0.68 13.79
C GLU A 16 -7.85 0.83 13.54
N LYS A 17 -6.75 1.46 13.98
CA LYS A 17 -6.47 2.87 13.73
C LYS A 17 -6.38 3.15 12.23
N SER A 18 -5.59 2.37 11.50
CA SER A 18 -5.39 2.52 10.06
C SER A 18 -6.69 2.33 9.28
N TYR A 19 -7.48 1.31 9.64
CA TYR A 19 -8.81 1.09 9.08
C TYR A 19 -9.72 2.31 9.26
N GLU A 20 -9.83 2.84 10.49
CA GLU A 20 -10.68 4.01 10.76
C GLU A 20 -10.16 5.26 10.05
N GLN A 21 -8.85 5.42 9.95
CA GLN A 21 -8.22 6.54 9.24
C GLN A 21 -8.57 6.53 7.74
N VAL A 22 -8.44 5.38 7.06
CA VAL A 22 -8.83 5.25 5.65
C VAL A 22 -10.33 5.47 5.47
N LYS A 23 -11.15 4.88 6.33
CA LYS A 23 -12.60 5.04 6.29
C LYS A 23 -13.02 6.50 6.46
N GLN A 24 -12.41 7.23 7.39
CA GLN A 24 -12.66 8.65 7.60
C GLN A 24 -12.24 9.47 6.38
N ALA A 25 -11.07 9.18 5.81
CA ALA A 25 -10.59 9.85 4.60
C ALA A 25 -11.53 9.64 3.40
N LEU A 26 -12.01 8.41 3.19
CA LEU A 26 -12.99 8.08 2.14
C LEU A 26 -14.36 8.72 2.39
N THR A 27 -14.79 8.82 3.64
CA THR A 27 -16.07 9.48 3.98
C THR A 27 -15.99 11.00 3.82
N GLY A 28 -14.79 11.56 3.99
CA GLY A 28 -14.55 13.01 3.92
C GLY A 28 -14.50 13.58 2.50
N ILE A 29 -14.37 12.74 1.47
CA ILE A 29 -14.34 13.22 0.08
C ILE A 29 -15.74 13.37 -0.51
N LYS A 30 -15.89 14.36 -1.39
CA LYS A 30 -16.95 14.35 -2.40
C LYS A 30 -16.39 13.65 -3.65
N PRO A 31 -16.66 12.35 -3.85
CA PRO A 31 -16.02 11.62 -4.93
C PRO A 31 -16.48 12.17 -6.29
N PRO A 32 -15.57 12.35 -7.26
CA PRO A 32 -15.95 12.58 -8.65
C PRO A 32 -16.75 11.40 -9.20
N ASP A 33 -17.77 11.67 -10.00
CA ASP A 33 -18.65 10.63 -10.58
C ASP A 33 -17.89 9.59 -11.41
N ASP A 34 -16.74 9.98 -11.95
CA ASP A 34 -15.89 9.22 -12.85
C ASP A 34 -14.63 8.64 -12.18
N ILE A 35 -14.56 8.63 -10.85
CA ILE A 35 -13.57 7.85 -10.10
C ILE A 35 -13.61 6.39 -10.57
N TYR A 36 -12.48 5.72 -10.76
CA TYR A 36 -12.50 4.31 -11.18
C TYR A 36 -11.57 3.40 -10.38
N ALA A 37 -10.68 3.96 -9.57
CA ALA A 37 -9.76 3.19 -8.75
C ALA A 37 -9.33 4.00 -7.52
N ILE A 38 -9.06 3.29 -6.43
CA ILE A 38 -8.35 3.79 -5.26
C ILE A 38 -6.88 3.45 -5.41
N SER A 39 -6.02 4.39 -5.03
CA SER A 39 -4.56 4.28 -5.11
C SER A 39 -4.00 4.01 -3.72
N PHE A 40 -3.25 2.93 -3.56
CA PHE A 40 -2.43 2.67 -2.39
C PHE A 40 -0.97 2.70 -2.84
N TRP A 41 -0.30 3.85 -2.72
CA TRP A 41 1.12 3.97 -3.05
C TRP A 41 1.98 3.51 -1.87
N LYS A 42 2.71 2.40 -2.06
CA LYS A 42 3.64 1.87 -1.07
C LYS A 42 4.97 2.60 -1.18
N ASP A 43 5.50 3.02 -0.03
CA ASP A 43 6.81 3.62 0.08
C ASP A 43 7.43 3.36 1.47
N ASN A 44 8.65 3.87 1.68
CA ASN A 44 9.32 3.93 2.98
C ASN A 44 9.82 5.36 3.24
N ILE A 45 9.72 5.84 4.49
CA ILE A 45 10.37 7.11 4.85
C ILE A 45 11.88 6.92 4.76
N ASP A 46 12.56 7.78 3.98
CA ASP A 46 14.02 7.79 3.82
C ASP A 46 14.61 6.41 3.45
N ASP A 47 13.90 5.63 2.63
CA ASP A 47 14.25 4.24 2.26
C ASP A 47 14.36 3.26 3.44
N ASP A 48 13.92 3.66 4.64
CA ASP A 48 13.99 2.86 5.87
C ASP A 48 12.88 1.80 5.90
N LEU A 49 13.28 0.52 5.78
CA LEU A 49 12.34 -0.62 5.76
C LEU A 49 11.58 -0.83 7.08
N ARG A 50 11.96 -0.13 8.15
CA ARG A 50 11.27 -0.11 9.45
C ARG A 50 10.17 0.95 9.50
N LYS A 51 10.08 1.82 8.49
CA LYS A 51 9.08 2.90 8.37
C LYS A 51 8.26 2.80 7.07
N PRO A 52 7.65 1.63 6.78
CA PRO A 52 6.78 1.51 5.61
C PRO A 52 5.53 2.37 5.74
N LEU A 53 5.09 2.91 4.61
CA LEU A 53 3.87 3.70 4.51
C LEU A 53 3.04 3.35 3.29
N ILE A 54 1.74 3.67 3.39
CA ILE A 54 0.83 3.74 2.26
C ILE A 54 0.28 5.16 2.16
N GLN A 55 0.50 5.82 1.03
CA GLN A 55 -0.26 7.03 0.67
C GLN A 55 -1.53 6.61 -0.06
N VAL A 56 -2.68 7.02 0.47
CA VAL A 56 -4.00 6.69 -0.08
C VAL A 56 -4.47 7.83 -0.97
N GLY A 57 -4.84 7.51 -2.20
CA GLY A 57 -5.35 8.42 -3.20
C GLY A 57 -6.44 7.78 -4.06
N PHE A 58 -6.74 8.39 -5.20
CA PHE A 58 -7.65 7.84 -6.20
C PHE A 58 -7.35 8.39 -7.59
N ASN A 59 -7.93 7.76 -8.62
CA ASN A 59 -7.89 8.30 -9.97
C ASN A 59 -9.25 8.32 -10.68
N THR A 60 -9.35 9.16 -11.70
CA THR A 60 -10.58 9.46 -12.45
C THR A 60 -10.40 9.25 -13.94
N LEU A 61 -11.49 8.97 -14.67
CA LEU A 61 -11.44 8.87 -16.13
C LEU A 61 -11.13 10.22 -16.79
N SER A 62 -11.51 11.33 -16.17
CA SER A 62 -11.15 12.68 -16.59
C SER A 62 -9.64 12.89 -16.55
N GLN A 63 -8.97 12.39 -15.50
CA GLN A 63 -7.50 12.43 -15.43
C GLN A 63 -6.87 11.60 -16.55
N VAL A 64 -7.38 10.40 -16.82
CA VAL A 64 -6.91 9.57 -17.96
C VAL A 64 -7.04 10.32 -19.28
N ALA A 65 -8.18 10.99 -19.50
CA ALA A 65 -8.39 11.78 -20.71
C ALA A 65 -7.44 12.99 -20.80
N ALA A 66 -7.11 13.62 -19.67
CA ALA A 66 -6.24 14.80 -19.60
C ALA A 66 -4.75 14.48 -19.81
N THR A 67 -4.28 13.31 -19.36
CA THR A 67 -2.87 12.90 -19.49
C THR A 67 -2.56 12.15 -20.77
N ARG A 68 -3.60 11.61 -21.45
CA ARG A 68 -3.44 10.95 -22.74
C ARG A 68 -2.82 11.90 -23.77
N ASN A 69 -1.71 11.45 -24.36
CA ASN A 69 -1.08 12.13 -25.48
C ASN A 69 -0.57 11.10 -26.50
N ARG A 70 0.17 11.52 -27.54
CA ARG A 70 0.63 10.61 -28.60
C ARG A 70 1.60 9.53 -28.11
N GLN A 71 2.26 9.74 -26.98
CA GLN A 71 3.30 8.86 -26.42
C GLN A 71 2.77 7.97 -25.28
N CYS A 72 1.57 8.25 -24.77
CA CYS A 72 0.96 7.50 -23.67
C CYS A 72 -0.33 6.83 -24.16
N SER A 73 -0.37 5.50 -24.11
CA SER A 73 -1.59 4.77 -24.43
C SER A 73 -2.67 5.04 -23.39
N GLU A 74 -3.95 4.87 -23.76
CA GLU A 74 -5.04 5.03 -22.78
C GLU A 74 -4.92 4.08 -21.59
N GLN A 75 -4.46 2.84 -21.82
CA GLN A 75 -4.24 1.87 -20.74
C GLN A 75 -3.09 2.28 -19.83
N GLU A 76 -2.02 2.83 -20.41
CA GLU A 76 -0.89 3.34 -19.63
C GLU A 76 -1.30 4.56 -18.78
N ALA A 77 -2.01 5.53 -19.36
CA ALA A 77 -2.56 6.67 -18.61
C ALA A 77 -3.51 6.23 -17.49
N LYS A 78 -4.20 5.10 -17.68
CA LYS A 78 -5.14 4.54 -16.70
C LYS A 78 -4.47 3.77 -15.58
N TRP A 79 -3.36 3.08 -15.80
CA TRP A 79 -2.83 2.15 -14.80
C TRP A 79 -1.44 2.50 -14.29
N ASN A 80 -0.65 3.27 -15.04
CA ASN A 80 0.64 3.74 -14.57
C ASN A 80 0.46 4.91 -13.60
N PHE A 81 0.95 4.72 -12.37
CA PHE A 81 0.82 5.68 -11.28
C PHE A 81 1.36 7.07 -11.63
N ALA A 82 2.39 7.16 -12.48
CA ALA A 82 2.97 8.44 -12.92
C ALA A 82 1.96 9.41 -13.56
N TYR A 83 0.84 8.91 -14.09
CA TYR A 83 -0.21 9.73 -14.70
C TYR A 83 -1.43 9.96 -13.81
N TRP A 84 -1.45 9.40 -12.59
CA TRP A 84 -2.57 9.56 -11.66
C TRP A 84 -2.58 10.97 -11.04
N LEU A 85 -3.68 11.33 -10.37
CA LEU A 85 -3.87 12.66 -9.79
C LEU A 85 -2.83 13.07 -8.73
N GLN A 86 -2.05 12.11 -8.20
CA GLN A 86 -1.10 12.32 -7.10
C GLN A 86 -1.78 13.01 -5.90
N ASN A 87 -3.06 12.72 -5.67
CA ASN A 87 -3.80 13.23 -4.53
C ASN A 87 -3.50 12.40 -3.28
N GLU A 88 -3.53 13.06 -2.13
CA GLU A 88 -3.34 12.44 -0.83
C GLU A 88 -4.60 12.64 0.00
N LEU A 89 -5.31 11.55 0.24
CA LEU A 89 -6.44 11.52 1.17
C LEU A 89 -5.96 11.32 2.60
N THR A 90 -4.97 10.44 2.77
CA THR A 90 -4.34 10.13 4.05
C THR A 90 -3.07 9.30 3.83
N VAL A 91 -2.22 9.24 4.85
CA VAL A 91 -1.05 8.34 4.91
C VAL A 91 -1.20 7.37 6.09
N ILE A 92 -0.92 6.09 5.87
CA ILE A 92 -0.89 5.04 6.88
C ILE A 92 0.56 4.61 7.10
N GLY A 93 1.01 4.45 8.33
CA GLY A 93 2.37 4.00 8.64
C GLY A 93 3.38 5.15 8.70
N GLY A 94 4.60 4.92 8.21
CA GLY A 94 5.71 5.86 8.31
C GLY A 94 6.17 6.05 9.75
N GLU A 95 6.11 7.28 10.25
CA GLU A 95 6.47 7.63 11.64
C GLU A 95 5.39 7.26 12.69
N ASP A 96 4.40 6.45 12.32
CA ASP A 96 3.35 6.01 13.25
C ASP A 96 3.94 5.25 14.46
N GLU A 97 3.75 5.79 15.66
CA GLU A 97 4.28 5.19 16.90
C GLU A 97 3.78 3.76 17.14
N THR A 98 2.56 3.43 16.71
CA THR A 98 1.95 2.12 16.93
C THR A 98 2.46 1.09 15.93
N LEU A 99 2.74 1.51 14.69
CA LEU A 99 3.52 0.72 13.74
C LEU A 99 4.91 0.46 14.30
N SER A 100 5.63 1.50 14.72
CA SER A 100 6.99 1.37 15.25
C SER A 100 7.05 0.39 16.44
N ARG A 101 6.14 0.53 17.41
CA ARG A 101 6.04 -0.39 18.55
C ARG A 101 5.66 -1.82 18.14
N TRP A 102 4.80 -1.99 17.13
CA TRP A 102 4.49 -3.32 16.60
C TRP A 102 5.73 -3.96 15.96
N LEU A 103 6.43 -3.25 15.07
CA LEU A 103 7.59 -3.78 14.36
C LEU A 103 8.74 -4.11 15.32
N GLN A 104 8.99 -3.28 16.33
CA GLN A 104 9.98 -3.52 17.41
C GLN A 104 9.76 -4.82 18.18
N GLN A 105 8.54 -5.36 18.17
CA GLN A 105 8.20 -6.59 18.89
C GLN A 105 8.33 -7.85 18.03
N THR A 106 8.64 -7.70 16.75
CA THR A 106 8.87 -8.81 15.83
C THR A 106 10.30 -9.36 15.96
N PRO A 107 10.56 -10.62 15.57
CA PRO A 107 11.93 -11.15 15.51
C PRO A 107 12.77 -10.51 14.39
N TYR A 108 12.17 -9.69 13.53
CA TYR A 108 12.81 -9.05 12.40
C TYR A 108 13.22 -7.61 12.68
N TYR A 109 12.97 -7.09 13.88
CA TYR A 109 13.44 -5.75 14.21
C TYR A 109 14.97 -5.66 14.22
N TYR A 110 15.47 -4.51 13.79
CA TYR A 110 16.86 -4.11 13.86
C TYR A 110 16.91 -2.58 14.06
N SER A 111 17.95 -2.12 14.74
CA SER A 111 18.19 -0.73 15.14
C SER A 111 19.07 0.01 14.13
N ASP A 112 19.28 1.32 14.35
CA ASP A 112 20.25 2.10 13.57
C ASP A 112 21.67 1.56 13.77
N ASP A 113 22.02 1.17 15.01
CA ASP A 113 23.32 0.54 15.32
C ASP A 113 23.52 -0.76 14.50
N ASP A 114 22.46 -1.57 14.30
CA ASP A 114 22.53 -2.78 13.47
C ASP A 114 22.76 -2.45 11.97
N GLU A 115 22.24 -1.32 11.47
CA GLU A 115 22.51 -0.84 10.11
C GLU A 115 23.94 -0.31 9.98
N GLU A 116 24.41 0.46 10.96
CA GLU A 116 25.78 0.98 11.00
C GLU A 116 26.80 -0.16 11.05
N ASP A 117 26.58 -1.18 11.89
CA ASP A 117 27.43 -2.36 11.99
C ASP A 117 27.46 -3.19 10.68
N ALA A 118 26.40 -3.10 9.87
CA ALA A 118 26.32 -3.76 8.57
C ALA A 118 27.13 -3.05 7.47
N ILE A 119 27.55 -1.80 7.68
CA ILE A 119 28.32 -1.05 6.67
C ILE A 119 29.68 -1.71 6.46
N GLY A 120 29.90 -2.22 5.25
CA GLY A 120 31.13 -2.92 4.88
C GLY A 120 31.23 -4.35 5.41
N ASN A 121 30.13 -4.91 5.93
CA ASN A 121 30.02 -6.30 6.35
C ASN A 121 28.87 -6.99 5.60
N ASP A 122 29.22 -7.79 4.58
CA ASP A 122 28.26 -8.43 3.68
C ASP A 122 27.26 -9.35 4.42
N ASP A 123 27.71 -10.09 5.43
CA ASP A 123 26.86 -11.02 6.19
C ASP A 123 25.81 -10.27 7.04
N LEU A 124 26.24 -9.17 7.68
CA LEU A 124 25.34 -8.32 8.47
C LEU A 124 24.39 -7.54 7.55
N PHE A 125 24.88 -7.08 6.39
CA PHE A 125 24.05 -6.43 5.39
C PHE A 125 22.95 -7.37 4.87
N GLU A 126 23.28 -8.60 4.50
CA GLU A 126 22.29 -9.59 4.04
C GLU A 126 21.27 -9.91 5.16
N SER A 127 21.73 -10.02 6.40
CA SER A 127 20.87 -10.25 7.56
C SER A 127 19.88 -9.11 7.79
N THR A 128 20.36 -7.87 7.80
CA THR A 128 19.55 -6.66 8.00
C THR A 128 18.57 -6.45 6.84
N GLN A 129 19.01 -6.66 5.60
CA GLN A 129 18.12 -6.60 4.43
C GLN A 129 17.01 -7.65 4.50
N SER A 130 17.33 -8.88 4.90
CA SER A 130 16.36 -9.97 5.04
C SER A 130 15.31 -9.66 6.12
N LYS A 131 15.77 -9.11 7.25
CA LYS A 131 14.89 -8.61 8.31
C LYS A 131 13.97 -7.49 7.81
N GLY A 132 14.51 -6.49 7.12
CA GLY A 132 13.73 -5.41 6.53
C GLY A 132 12.66 -5.91 5.57
N ASN A 133 13.02 -6.83 4.68
CA ASN A 133 12.05 -7.45 3.75
C ASN A 133 10.92 -8.19 4.50
N ALA A 134 11.22 -8.87 5.62
CA ALA A 134 10.20 -9.50 6.44
C ALA A 134 9.26 -8.48 7.12
N LEU A 135 9.79 -7.33 7.58
CA LEU A 135 8.96 -6.23 8.10
C LEU A 135 8.02 -5.67 7.03
N GLN A 136 8.53 -5.46 5.81
CA GLN A 136 7.74 -5.00 4.66
C GLN A 136 6.61 -5.97 4.33
N GLN A 137 6.90 -7.28 4.30
CA GLN A 137 5.89 -8.30 4.06
C GLN A 137 4.78 -8.26 5.13
N MET A 138 5.15 -8.23 6.41
CA MET A 138 4.19 -8.16 7.52
C MET A 138 3.30 -6.91 7.43
N PHE A 139 3.88 -5.77 7.06
CA PHE A 139 3.14 -4.53 6.84
C PHE A 139 2.13 -4.68 5.69
N MET A 140 2.58 -5.19 4.53
CA MET A 140 1.70 -5.34 3.36
C MET A 140 0.57 -6.35 3.60
N GLU A 141 0.82 -7.44 4.33
CA GLU A 141 -0.23 -8.36 4.77
C GLU A 141 -1.32 -7.65 5.59
N GLU A 142 -0.93 -6.71 6.44
CA GLU A 142 -1.87 -5.92 7.24
C GLU A 142 -2.65 -4.92 6.39
N ILE A 143 -1.99 -4.24 5.45
CA ILE A 143 -2.65 -3.33 4.48
C ILE A 143 -3.68 -4.09 3.62
N ILE A 144 -3.34 -5.30 3.16
CA ILE A 144 -4.24 -6.17 2.43
C ILE A 144 -5.43 -6.56 3.32
N SER A 145 -5.20 -6.95 4.57
CA SER A 145 -6.26 -7.28 5.53
C SER A 145 -7.22 -6.10 5.78
N ILE A 146 -6.70 -4.89 5.96
CA ILE A 146 -7.49 -3.66 6.09
C ILE A 146 -8.33 -3.43 4.84
N THR A 147 -7.74 -3.64 3.65
CA THR A 147 -8.44 -3.49 2.37
C THR A 147 -9.61 -4.47 2.24
N HIS A 148 -9.42 -5.73 2.61
CA HIS A 148 -10.50 -6.72 2.67
C HIS A 148 -11.60 -6.27 3.60
N LYS A 149 -11.26 -5.84 4.82
CA LYS A 149 -12.24 -5.38 5.82
C LYS A 149 -13.05 -4.18 5.31
N LEU A 150 -12.43 -3.23 4.61
CA LEU A 150 -13.12 -2.09 3.99
C LEU A 150 -14.10 -2.53 2.89
N LYS A 151 -13.72 -3.53 2.07
CA LYS A 151 -14.57 -4.09 1.01
C LYS A 151 -15.73 -4.91 1.58
N GLU A 152 -15.46 -5.81 2.53
CA GLU A 152 -16.47 -6.63 3.21
C GLU A 152 -17.54 -5.79 3.88
N GLN A 153 -17.15 -4.66 4.48
CA GLN A 153 -18.08 -3.71 5.10
C GLN A 153 -18.64 -2.68 4.11
N GLN A 154 -18.40 -2.86 2.80
CA GLN A 154 -18.91 -2.03 1.72
C GLN A 154 -18.59 -0.53 1.88
N ILE A 155 -17.46 -0.19 2.52
CA ILE A 155 -17.06 1.20 2.77
C ILE A 155 -16.82 1.93 1.44
N PHE A 156 -16.08 1.30 0.51
CA PHE A 156 -15.81 1.88 -0.81
C PHE A 156 -17.11 2.17 -1.56
N THR A 157 -18.00 1.18 -1.70
CA THR A 157 -19.27 1.36 -2.42
C THR A 157 -20.16 2.40 -1.74
N SER A 158 -20.20 2.43 -0.42
CA SER A 158 -21.01 3.40 0.34
C SER A 158 -20.51 4.83 0.18
N CYS A 159 -19.18 5.03 0.13
CA CYS A 159 -18.59 6.36 -0.02
C CYS A 159 -18.57 6.82 -1.49
N LEU A 160 -18.30 5.92 -2.44
CA LEU A 160 -18.03 6.24 -3.85
C LEU A 160 -19.23 6.01 -4.78
N GLY A 161 -20.30 5.38 -4.27
CA GLY A 161 -21.50 5.01 -5.04
C GLY A 161 -21.31 3.80 -5.96
N LYS A 162 -20.12 3.20 -6.01
CA LYS A 162 -19.80 2.03 -6.84
C LYS A 162 -18.60 1.28 -6.28
N GLU A 163 -18.50 0.01 -6.66
CA GLU A 163 -17.35 -0.81 -6.36
C GLU A 163 -16.18 -0.43 -7.28
N VAL A 164 -14.98 -0.29 -6.70
CA VAL A 164 -13.75 0.04 -7.42
C VAL A 164 -12.59 -0.82 -6.92
N PRO A 165 -11.60 -1.13 -7.79
CA PRO A 165 -10.37 -1.76 -7.36
C PRO A 165 -9.52 -0.82 -6.48
N VAL A 166 -8.76 -1.42 -5.58
CA VAL A 166 -7.62 -0.78 -4.90
C VAL A 166 -6.37 -1.23 -5.64
N ILE A 167 -5.69 -0.33 -6.33
CA ILE A 167 -4.41 -0.64 -6.98
C ILE A 167 -3.30 -0.30 -5.99
N ILE A 168 -2.47 -1.29 -5.67
CA ILE A 168 -1.29 -1.12 -4.83
C ILE A 168 -0.11 -0.87 -5.75
N HIS A 169 0.49 0.30 -5.62
CA HIS A 169 1.55 0.81 -6.48
C HIS A 169 2.89 0.77 -5.76
N GLU A 170 3.95 0.66 -6.56
CA GLU A 170 5.33 0.97 -6.21
C GLU A 170 5.94 1.70 -7.44
N LEU A 171 7.19 2.15 -7.33
CA LEU A 171 7.93 2.80 -8.43
C LEU A 171 7.88 2.01 -9.74
N GLU A 172 7.98 0.68 -9.65
CA GLU A 172 7.94 -0.21 -10.81
C GLU A 172 6.92 -1.33 -10.61
N TYR A 173 6.32 -1.78 -11.70
CA TYR A 173 5.43 -2.94 -11.70
C TYR A 173 6.18 -4.20 -12.10
N TYR A 174 6.55 -4.98 -11.09
CA TYR A 174 7.01 -6.35 -11.20
C TYR A 174 6.03 -7.27 -10.45
N GLU A 175 6.33 -8.57 -10.40
CA GLU A 175 5.37 -9.58 -9.89
C GLU A 175 4.88 -9.29 -8.46
N LEU A 176 5.71 -8.70 -7.59
CA LEU A 176 5.35 -8.49 -6.17
C LEU A 176 4.26 -7.39 -5.98
N PRO A 177 4.41 -6.13 -6.44
CA PRO A 177 3.33 -5.14 -6.36
C PRO A 177 2.02 -5.58 -7.03
N VAL A 178 2.13 -6.30 -8.16
CA VAL A 178 0.96 -6.87 -8.84
C VAL A 178 0.29 -7.94 -7.97
N SER A 179 1.06 -8.79 -7.30
CA SER A 179 0.51 -9.80 -6.37
C SER A 179 -0.21 -9.19 -5.17
N TRP A 180 0.23 -8.02 -4.67
CA TRP A 180 -0.50 -7.29 -3.63
C TRP A 180 -1.85 -6.81 -4.14
N THR A 181 -1.88 -6.20 -5.33
CA THR A 181 -3.14 -5.78 -5.99
C THR A 181 -4.08 -6.96 -6.23
N GLN A 182 -3.55 -8.10 -6.67
CA GLN A 182 -4.33 -9.34 -6.83
C GLN A 182 -4.89 -9.85 -5.50
N SER A 183 -4.08 -9.81 -4.44
CA SER A 183 -4.51 -10.28 -3.13
C SER A 183 -5.59 -9.38 -2.54
N ALA A 184 -5.49 -8.06 -2.73
CA ALA A 184 -6.42 -7.08 -2.17
C ALA A 184 -7.78 -6.99 -2.89
N ASN A 185 -7.97 -7.62 -4.05
CA ASN A 185 -9.16 -7.43 -4.88
C ASN A 185 -9.71 -8.73 -5.45
N PRO A 186 -11.04 -8.82 -5.66
CA PRO A 186 -11.63 -9.79 -6.57
C PRO A 186 -11.01 -9.67 -7.98
N PRO A 187 -10.67 -10.79 -8.66
CA PRO A 187 -10.02 -10.77 -9.97
C PRO A 187 -10.77 -9.95 -11.05
N GLU A 188 -12.10 -9.93 -10.98
CA GLU A 188 -12.97 -9.22 -11.92
C GLU A 188 -12.80 -7.70 -11.85
N LEU A 189 -12.51 -7.12 -10.68
CA LEU A 189 -12.33 -5.68 -10.52
C LEU A 189 -11.00 -5.19 -11.11
N ILE A 190 -10.01 -6.06 -11.15
CA ILE A 190 -8.64 -5.75 -11.60
C ILE A 190 -8.31 -6.33 -12.97
N ALA A 191 -9.26 -6.96 -13.67
CA ALA A 191 -9.02 -7.58 -14.97
C ALA A 191 -8.42 -6.60 -15.99
N GLY A 192 -8.87 -5.34 -15.98
CA GLY A 192 -8.30 -4.30 -16.84
C GLY A 192 -6.85 -3.94 -16.49
N PHE A 193 -6.52 -3.86 -15.20
CA PHE A 193 -5.16 -3.62 -14.72
C PHE A 193 -4.22 -4.78 -15.07
N LEU A 194 -4.65 -6.02 -14.84
CA LEU A 194 -3.86 -7.21 -15.16
C LEU A 194 -3.63 -7.35 -16.66
N SER A 195 -4.63 -7.06 -17.48
CA SER A 195 -4.49 -7.02 -18.93
C SER A 195 -3.40 -6.03 -19.35
N TRP A 196 -3.40 -4.82 -18.79
CA TRP A 196 -2.35 -3.84 -19.07
C TRP A 196 -0.97 -4.32 -18.61
N TYR A 197 -0.83 -4.80 -17.38
CA TYR A 197 0.44 -5.32 -16.85
C TYR A 197 1.04 -6.40 -17.76
N HIS A 198 0.24 -7.39 -18.17
CA HIS A 198 0.70 -8.50 -19.00
C HIS A 198 1.08 -8.12 -20.45
N HIS A 199 0.62 -6.97 -20.95
CA HIS A 199 0.92 -6.53 -22.32
C HIS A 199 1.96 -5.41 -22.39
N CYS A 200 2.14 -4.65 -21.31
CA CYS A 200 2.98 -3.44 -21.31
C CYS A 200 4.18 -3.51 -20.36
N CYS A 201 4.14 -4.35 -19.33
CA CYS A 201 5.19 -4.42 -18.31
C CYS A 201 5.92 -5.77 -18.27
N LYS A 202 5.34 -6.82 -18.86
CA LYS A 202 5.89 -8.17 -18.94
C LYS A 202 6.40 -8.52 -20.33
#